data_AF-A0A1S3Y5E0-F1
#
_entry.id   AF-A0A1S3Y5E0-F1
#
_cell.length_a   1.000
_cell.length_b   1.000
_cell.length_c   1.000
_cell.angle_alpha   90.00
_cell.angle_beta   90.00
_cell.angle_gamma   90.00
#
_symmetry.space_group_name_H-M   'P 1'
#
loop_
_entity.id
_entity.type
_entity.pdbx_description
1 polymer ?
#
loop_
_entity_poly.entity_id
_entity_poly.type
_entity_poly.pdbx_seq_one_letter_code
_entity_poly.pdbx_strand_id
1 'polypeptide(L)' 'MAYVLRVLESYPPQRVTFFMPQLVQALRYDGEKLVERYLLRATQRSHIFAHILIWNLQGETCELESGKDSSAMVDKFN' A
#
# COMPACT_ATOMS: atom_id res chain seq x y z
N MET A 1 19.13 2.15 -0.12
CA MET A 1 18.46 2.03 1.20
C MET A 1 18.19 0.56 1.60
N ALA A 2 19.21 -0.31 1.68
CA ALA A 2 19.02 -1.75 1.98
C ALA A 2 18.87 -2.09 3.48
N TYR A 3 19.14 -1.15 4.38
CA TYR A 3 19.01 -1.36 5.82
C TYR A 3 17.56 -1.58 6.24
N VAL A 4 16.63 -0.79 5.70
CA VAL A 4 15.18 -0.90 5.99
C VAL A 4 14.66 -2.29 5.63
N LEU A 5 15.03 -2.82 4.47
CA LEU A 5 14.69 -4.18 4.05
C LEU A 5 15.21 -5.24 5.02
N ARG A 6 16.48 -5.16 5.43
CA ARG A 6 17.08 -6.11 6.38
C ARG A 6 16.39 -6.05 7.76
N VAL A 7 16.03 -4.85 8.21
CA VAL A 7 15.31 -4.66 9.46
C VAL A 7 13.89 -5.24 9.37
N LEU A 8 13.16 -4.97 8.28
CA LEU A 8 11.82 -5.52 8.06
C LEU A 8 11.84 -7.05 7.92
N GLU A 9 12.85 -7.63 7.28
CA GLU A 9 13.02 -9.10 7.20
C GLU A 9 13.40 -9.74 8.54
N SER A 10 14.04 -8.98 9.45
CA SER A 10 14.45 -9.50 10.77
C SER A 10 13.31 -9.57 11.79
N TYR A 11 12.18 -8.87 11.56
CA TYR A 11 11.06 -8.85 12.50
C TYR A 11 10.02 -9.93 12.20
N PRO A 12 9.36 -10.48 13.25
CA PRO A 12 8.27 -11.42 13.07
C PRO A 12 7.07 -10.75 12.38
N PRO A 13 6.35 -11.47 11.49
CA PRO A 13 5.29 -10.91 10.68
C PRO A 13 4.15 -10.28 11.50
N GLN A 14 3.89 -10.78 12.71
CA GLN A 14 2.87 -10.24 13.64
C GLN A 14 3.16 -8.80 14.05
N ARG A 15 4.45 -8.44 14.19
CA ARG A 15 4.86 -7.08 14.54
C ARG A 15 4.76 -6.15 13.32
N VAL A 16 5.02 -6.67 12.13
CA VAL A 16 4.93 -5.93 10.87
C VAL A 16 3.47 -5.63 10.50
N THR A 17 2.55 -6.59 10.73
CA THR A 17 1.12 -6.40 10.49
C THR A 17 0.51 -5.29 11.35
N PHE A 18 1.03 -5.06 12.56
CA PHE A 18 0.57 -3.96 13.42
C PHE A 18 0.84 -2.58 12.82
N PHE A 19 2.01 -2.43 12.16
CA PHE A 19 2.40 -1.20 11.47
C PHE A 19 1.96 -1.17 10.01
N MET A 20 1.15 -2.13 9.58
CA MET A 20 0.75 -2.28 8.18
C MET A 20 0.06 -1.05 7.60
N PRO A 21 -0.89 -0.37 8.28
CA PRO A 21 -1.50 0.84 7.73
C PRO A 21 -0.46 1.91 7.39
N GLN A 22 0.48 2.15 8.31
CA GLN A 22 1.54 3.15 8.12
C GLN A 22 2.53 2.76 7.03
N LEU A 23 2.80 1.45 6.90
CA LEU A 23 3.69 0.93 5.87
C LEU A 23 3.06 1.06 4.47
N VAL A 24 1.75 0.87 4.35
CA VAL A 24 1.02 1.07 3.09
C VAL A 24 1.01 2.56 2.72
N GLN A 25 0.78 3.47 3.67
CA GLN A 25 0.88 4.91 3.44
C GLN A 25 2.28 5.33 2.97
N ALA A 26 3.34 4.71 3.51
CA ALA A 26 4.72 4.98 3.11
C ALA A 26 5.03 4.54 1.67
N LEU A 27 4.28 3.57 1.11
CA LEU A 27 4.43 3.15 -0.30
C LEU A 27 4.16 4.31 -1.27
N ARG A 28 3.34 5.31 -0.88
CA ARG A 28 3.07 6.50 -1.72
C ARG A 28 4.33 7.28 -2.07
N TYR A 29 5.35 7.22 -1.20
CA TYR A 29 6.63 7.91 -1.37
C TYR A 29 7.78 6.96 -1.73
N ASP A 30 7.51 5.65 -1.89
CA ASP A 30 8.53 4.65 -2.22
C ASP A 30 8.83 4.61 -3.72
N GLY A 31 9.72 5.50 -4.18
CA GLY A 31 10.17 5.56 -5.58
C GLY A 31 11.05 4.38 -6.02
N GLU A 32 11.70 3.67 -5.09
CA GLU A 32 12.61 2.55 -5.39
C GLU A 32 11.91 1.17 -5.33
N LYS A 33 10.63 1.13 -4.91
CA LYS A 33 9.81 -0.09 -4.77
C LYS A 33 10.50 -1.17 -3.93
N LEU A 34 11.25 -0.76 -2.92
CA LEU A 34 11.93 -1.70 -2.02
C LEU A 34 10.92 -2.27 -1.03
N VAL A 35 10.05 -1.43 -0.48
CA VAL A 35 9.01 -1.83 0.47
C VAL A 35 7.95 -2.68 -0.22
N GLU A 36 7.57 -2.33 -1.46
CA GLU A 36 6.65 -3.12 -2.29
C GLU A 36 7.15 -4.56 -2.46
N ARG A 37 8.43 -4.74 -2.85
CA ARG A 37 9.04 -6.06 -3.04
C ARG A 37 9.19 -6.86 -1.75
N TYR A 38 9.35 -6.20 -0.61
CA TYR A 38 9.32 -6.86 0.69
C TYR A 38 7.92 -7.35 1.04
N LEU A 39 6.91 -6.49 0.88
CA LEU A 39 5.51 -6.84 1.15
C LEU A 39 5.07 -8.03 0.31
N LEU A 40 5.37 -8.03 -1.00
CA LEU A 40 5.11 -9.16 -1.90
C LEU A 40 5.81 -10.47 -1.46
N ARG A 41 7.03 -10.40 -0.95
CA ARG A 41 7.71 -11.59 -0.40
C ARG A 41 7.10 -12.04 0.93
N ALA A 42 6.64 -11.11 1.76
CA ALA A 42 6.00 -11.42 3.04
C ALA A 42 4.60 -12.04 2.85
N THR A 43 3.82 -11.59 1.87
CA THR A 43 2.50 -12.14 1.53
C THR A 43 2.58 -13.58 1.04
N GLN A 44 3.63 -13.94 0.29
CA GLN A 44 3.87 -15.32 -0.15
C GLN A 44 4.18 -16.28 1.01
N ARG A 45 4.71 -15.76 2.14
CA ARG A 45 5.05 -16.58 3.31
C ARG A 45 3.88 -16.75 4.29
N SER A 46 2.84 -15.92 4.20
CA SER A 46 1.69 -15.98 5.10
C SER A 46 0.40 -15.48 4.45
N HIS A 47 -0.59 -16.37 4.35
CA HIS A 47 -1.92 -16.02 3.83
C HIS A 47 -2.65 -14.98 4.69
N ILE A 48 -2.46 -15.02 6.02
CA ILE A 48 -3.05 -14.04 6.95
C ILE A 48 -2.45 -12.65 6.71
N PHE A 49 -1.14 -12.60 6.49
CA PHE A 49 -0.46 -11.35 6.14
C PHE A 49 -0.99 -10.78 4.82
N ALA A 50 -1.21 -11.64 3.81
CA ALA A 50 -1.80 -11.24 2.55
C ALA A 50 -3.22 -10.69 2.71
N HIS A 51 -4.06 -11.35 3.51
CA HIS A 51 -5.43 -10.91 3.77
C HIS A 51 -5.48 -9.55 4.45
N ILE A 52 -4.65 -9.34 5.49
CA ILE A 52 -4.55 -8.05 6.19
C ILE A 52 -4.04 -6.95 5.24
N LEU A 53 -3.06 -7.26 4.38
CA LEU A 53 -2.53 -6.29 3.42
C LEU A 53 -3.59 -5.84 2.42
N ILE A 54 -4.40 -6.76 1.88
CA ILE A 54 -5.48 -6.43 0.94
C ILE A 54 -6.50 -5.50 1.61
N TRP A 55 -6.88 -5.78 2.86
CA TRP A 55 -7.80 -4.91 3.60
C TRP A 55 -7.24 -3.52 3.86
N ASN A 56 -5.95 -3.41 4.20
CA ASN A 56 -5.32 -2.11 4.38
C ASN A 56 -5.26 -1.33 3.07
N LEU A 57 -4.93 -2.00 1.95
CA LEU A 57 -4.92 -1.37 0.63
C LEU A 57 -6.33 -0.89 0.23
N GLN A 58 -7.35 -1.71 0.39
CA GLN A 58 -8.75 -1.33 0.10
C GLN A 58 -9.24 -0.17 0.98
N GLY A 59 -8.82 -0.13 2.25
CA GLY A 59 -9.13 0.96 3.17
C GLY A 59 -8.53 2.30 2.75
N GLU A 60 -7.33 2.31 2.16
CA GLU A 60 -6.71 3.55 1.67
C GLU A 60 -7.33 4.07 0.37
N THR A 61 -7.84 3.20 -0.51
CA THR A 61 -8.42 3.61 -1.80
C THR A 61 -9.76 4.33 -1.65
N CYS A 62 -10.46 4.13 -0.53
CA CYS A 62 -11.82 4.68 -0.33
C CYS A 62 -11.87 6.22 -0.27
N GLU A 63 -10.74 6.89 -0.06
CA GLU A 63 -10.62 8.36 -0.05
C GLU A 63 -10.36 8.96 -1.46
N LEU A 64 -10.05 8.14 -2.48
CA LEU A 64 -9.86 8.65 -3.85
C LEU A 64 -11.18 8.84 -4.61
N GLU A 65 -12.31 8.39 -4.04
CA GLU A 65 -13.65 8.61 -4.59
C GLU A 65 -14.39 9.77 -3.88
N SER A 66 -13.71 10.92 -3.70
CA SER A 66 -14.40 12.20 -3.47
C SER A 66 -13.52 13.39 -3.87
N GLY A 67 -13.12 13.47 -5.15
CA GLY A 67 -12.13 14.48 -5.54
C GLY A 67 -11.79 14.70 -7.01
N LYS A 68 -12.77 14.67 -7.92
CA LYS A 68 -12.81 15.54 -9.12
C LYS A 68 -11.66 15.42 -10.16
N ASP A 69 -11.84 14.53 -11.14
CA ASP A 69 -11.49 14.82 -12.54
C ASP A 69 -12.73 15.43 -13.21
N SER A 70 -12.89 16.75 -13.25
CA SER A 70 -12.42 17.57 -14.37
C SER A 70 -12.87 17.09 -15.76
N SER A 71 -14.17 16.77 -15.93
CA SER A 71 -14.85 16.95 -17.22
C SER A 71 -16.09 17.82 -17.02
N ALA A 72 -15.86 19.11 -16.83
CA ALA A 72 -16.84 20.10 -17.18
C ALA A 72 -16.55 20.54 -18.62
N MET A 73 -17.60 20.54 -19.44
CA MET A 73 -17.85 21.59 -20.45
C MET A 73 -17.26 21.42 -21.86
N VAL A 74 -17.73 20.43 -22.64
CA VAL A 74 -18.04 20.55 -24.09
C VAL A 74 -19.18 19.54 -24.37
N ASP A 75 -20.06 19.74 -25.34
CA ASP A 75 -21.11 18.78 -25.81
C ASP A 75 -22.55 18.86 -25.25
N LYS A 76 -23.00 20.02 -24.75
CA LYS A 76 -24.46 20.28 -24.62
C LYS A 76 -24.97 21.58 -25.26
N PHE A 77 -24.21 22.12 -26.21
CA PHE A 77 -24.69 23.11 -27.18
C PHE A 77 -24.51 22.55 -28.60
N ASN A 78 -25.40 21.64 -29.00
CA ASN A 78 -25.82 21.44 -30.39
C ASN A 78 -27.16 20.73 -30.42
#